data_AF-A0A377J2P7-F1
#
_entry.id   AF-A0A377J2P7-F1
#
_cell.length_a   1.000
_cell.length_b   1.000
_cell.length_c   1.000
_cell.angle_alpha   90.00
_cell.angle_beta   90.00
_cell.angle_gamma   90.00
#
_symmetry.space_group_name_H-M   'P 1'
#
loop_
_entity.id
_entity.type
_entity.pdbx_description
1 polymer ?
#
loop_
_entity_poly.entity_id
_entity_poly.type
_entity_poly.pdbx_seq_one_letter_code
_entity_poly.pdbx_strand_id
1 'polypeptide(L)'
;MLHNLLTRFLQTIDSITQKRVYIASFMLLVLLATSALFYQHANHFSDVDYHIPATILAQSHGYDLEGYGLSFVKSDELGALSFSHYQSAIGVQGFFYAWLYQSLGLENLKPLYKLTAFCNALALLICAFLLGRIFGRAFGIIFFLSLFTSSWVANFSGSLYFSFGFWILPAILAFSIYIYIFGAQYRHNHRSMPML
;
A
#
# COMPACT_ATOMS: atom_id res chain seq x y z
N MET A 1 25.19 1.61 -45.88
CA MET A 1 25.33 0.63 -44.78
C MET A 1 25.09 1.25 -43.39
N LEU A 2 25.72 2.40 -43.07
CA LEU A 2 25.54 3.12 -41.80
C LEU A 2 24.08 3.57 -41.53
N HIS A 3 23.39 4.07 -42.56
CA HIS A 3 21.99 4.51 -42.46
C HIS A 3 21.05 3.37 -42.03
N ASN A 4 21.17 2.17 -42.63
CA ASN A 4 20.36 1.00 -42.26
C ASN A 4 20.62 0.51 -40.83
N LEU A 5 21.84 0.65 -40.31
CA LEU A 5 22.16 0.30 -38.93
C LEU A 5 21.53 1.30 -37.94
N LEU A 6 21.61 2.59 -38.25
CA LEU A 6 20.98 3.64 -37.43
C LEU A 6 19.46 3.48 -37.38
N THR A 7 18.80 3.23 -38.52
CA THR A 7 17.34 3.07 -38.57
C THR A 7 16.89 1.85 -37.76
N ARG A 8 17.59 0.71 -37.87
CA ARG A 8 17.29 -0.50 -37.08
C ARG A 8 17.53 -0.27 -35.58
N PHE A 9 18.57 0.45 -35.22
CA PHE A 9 18.85 0.82 -33.84
C PHE A 9 17.74 1.71 -33.26
N LEU A 10 17.32 2.74 -33.98
CA LEU A 10 16.22 3.62 -33.58
C LEU A 10 14.90 2.86 -33.45
N GLN A 11 14.56 1.99 -34.41
CA GLN A 11 13.38 1.12 -34.33
C GLN A 11 13.42 0.18 -33.13
N THR A 12 14.60 -0.33 -32.78
CA THR A 12 14.76 -1.21 -31.61
C THR A 12 14.58 -0.43 -30.31
N ILE A 13 15.15 0.77 -30.21
CA ILE A 13 14.96 1.66 -29.05
C ILE A 13 13.49 2.04 -28.91
N ASP A 14 12.83 2.41 -30.01
CA ASP A 14 11.42 2.77 -30.01
C ASP A 14 10.55 1.60 -29.56
N SER A 15 10.80 0.39 -30.08
CA SER A 15 10.09 -0.83 -29.65
C SER A 15 10.29 -1.15 -28.16
N ILE A 16 11.50 -1.02 -27.64
CA ILE A 16 11.80 -1.24 -26.21
C ILE A 16 11.07 -0.18 -25.35
N THR A 17 11.11 1.07 -25.79
CA THR A 17 10.50 2.19 -25.07
C THR A 17 8.99 2.05 -25.05
N GLN A 18 8.37 1.79 -26.20
CA GLN A 18 6.94 1.52 -26.31
C GLN A 18 6.50 0.36 -25.40
N LYS A 19 7.21 -0.78 -25.43
CA LYS A 19 6.90 -1.92 -24.54
C LYS A 19 6.95 -1.52 -23.06
N ARG A 20 7.94 -0.73 -22.64
CA ARG A 20 8.03 -0.24 -21.25
C ARG A 20 6.90 0.70 -20.89
N VAL A 21 6.52 1.60 -21.79
CA VAL A 21 5.38 2.52 -21.60
C VAL A 21 4.09 1.72 -21.48
N TYR A 22 3.83 0.75 -22.36
CA TYR A 22 2.63 -0.09 -22.26
C TYR A 22 2.54 -0.85 -20.95
N ILE A 23 3.66 -1.42 -20.48
CA ILE A 23 3.70 -2.11 -19.18
C ILE A 23 3.43 -1.13 -18.04
N ALA A 24 4.06 0.04 -18.04
CA ALA A 24 3.86 1.05 -17.01
C ALA A 24 2.40 1.54 -16.98
N SER A 25 1.81 1.83 -18.15
CA SER A 25 0.41 2.23 -18.27
C SER A 25 -0.54 1.13 -17.82
N PHE A 26 -0.26 -0.13 -18.15
CA PHE A 26 -1.06 -1.27 -17.69
C PHE A 26 -0.99 -1.42 -16.16
N MET A 27 0.21 -1.33 -15.58
CA MET A 27 0.39 -1.40 -14.13
C MET A 27 -0.30 -0.24 -13.41
N LEU A 28 -0.28 0.96 -13.99
CA LEU A 28 -1.01 2.11 -13.48
C LEU A 28 -2.53 1.87 -13.52
N LEU A 29 -3.04 1.32 -14.62
CA LEU A 29 -4.46 0.97 -14.73
C LEU A 29 -4.86 -0.07 -13.68
N VAL A 30 -4.06 -1.12 -13.50
CA VAL A 30 -4.29 -2.13 -12.46
C VAL A 30 -4.29 -1.48 -11.07
N LEU A 31 -3.31 -0.62 -10.78
CA LEU A 31 -3.23 0.11 -9.52
C LEU A 31 -4.49 0.94 -9.25
N LEU A 32 -4.94 1.73 -10.22
CA LEU A 32 -6.12 2.58 -10.08
C LEU A 32 -7.40 1.76 -9.93
N ALA A 33 -7.55 0.68 -10.71
CA ALA A 33 -8.69 -0.23 -10.60
C ALA A 33 -8.75 -0.92 -9.23
N THR A 34 -7.61 -1.45 -8.76
CA THR A 34 -7.53 -2.07 -7.44
C THR A 34 -7.78 -1.06 -6.33
N SER A 35 -7.22 0.14 -6.41
CA SER A 35 -7.46 1.21 -5.44
C SER A 35 -8.94 1.60 -5.38
N ALA A 36 -9.61 1.73 -6.53
CA ALA A 36 -11.03 2.04 -6.56
C ALA A 36 -11.88 0.93 -5.93
N LEU A 37 -11.58 -0.33 -6.23
CA LEU A 37 -12.28 -1.49 -5.64
C LEU A 37 -12.05 -1.60 -4.14
N PHE A 38 -10.82 -1.40 -3.69
CA PHE A 38 -10.45 -1.36 -2.27
C PHE A 38 -11.20 -0.26 -1.53
N TYR A 39 -11.35 0.91 -2.13
CA TYR A 39 -12.14 1.99 -1.53
C TYR A 39 -13.65 1.69 -1.51
N GLN A 40 -14.20 1.11 -2.58
CA GLN A 40 -15.64 0.83 -2.69
C GLN A 40 -16.13 -0.29 -1.76
N HIS A 41 -15.30 -1.31 -1.55
CA HIS A 41 -15.65 -2.49 -0.74
C HIS A 41 -15.11 -2.42 0.68
N ALA A 42 -14.45 -1.33 1.06
CA ALA A 42 -13.99 -1.13 2.41
C ALA A 42 -15.17 -1.12 3.38
N ASN A 43 -15.12 -2.00 4.37
CA ASN A 43 -15.97 -1.85 5.54
C ASN A 43 -15.32 -0.81 6.44
N HIS A 44 -16.03 0.29 6.65
CA HIS A 44 -15.70 1.26 7.68
C HIS A 44 -16.21 0.71 9.02
N PHE A 45 -15.38 -0.09 9.68
CA PHE A 45 -15.69 -0.64 11.00
C PHE A 45 -15.81 0.52 11.98
N SER A 46 -17.03 0.85 12.39
CA SER A 46 -17.29 2.06 13.16
C SER A 46 -16.50 2.04 14.47
N ASP A 47 -16.65 0.99 15.27
CA ASP A 47 -15.92 0.71 16.51
C ASP A 47 -14.39 0.80 16.40
N VAL A 48 -13.84 0.41 15.25
CA VAL A 48 -12.39 0.33 15.05
C VAL A 48 -11.83 1.60 14.39
N ASP A 49 -12.45 2.15 13.35
CA ASP A 49 -11.97 3.36 12.66
C ASP A 49 -12.08 4.62 13.55
N TYR A 50 -12.91 4.61 14.60
CA TYR A 50 -13.05 5.73 15.55
C TYR A 50 -11.77 6.08 16.33
N HIS A 51 -10.78 5.18 16.42
CA HIS A 51 -9.52 5.46 17.12
C HIS A 51 -8.75 6.65 16.51
N ILE A 52 -8.77 6.85 15.19
CA ILE A 52 -8.09 7.98 14.53
C ILE A 52 -8.81 9.30 14.78
N PRO A 53 -10.13 9.42 14.55
CA PRO A 53 -10.91 10.59 14.96
C PRO A 53 -10.77 10.92 16.45
N ALA A 54 -10.76 9.90 17.30
CA ALA A 54 -10.59 10.10 18.73
C ALA A 54 -9.15 10.55 19.08
N THR A 55 -8.14 10.07 18.35
CA THR A 55 -6.75 10.57 18.45
C THR A 55 -6.65 12.02 18.01
N ILE A 56 -7.26 12.39 16.89
CA ILE A 56 -7.31 13.77 16.38
C ILE A 56 -7.97 14.68 17.42
N LEU A 57 -9.09 14.25 18.00
CA LEU A 57 -9.83 15.00 19.01
C LEU A 57 -9.04 15.13 20.33
N ALA A 58 -8.37 14.06 20.78
CA ALA A 58 -7.51 14.11 21.96
C ALA A 58 -6.39 15.14 21.79
N GLN A 59 -5.72 15.09 20.64
CA GLN A 59 -4.63 16.02 20.31
C GLN A 59 -5.13 17.46 20.22
N SER A 60 -6.32 17.72 19.68
CA SER A 60 -6.88 19.08 19.63
C SER A 60 -7.21 19.65 21.01
N HIS A 61 -7.38 18.79 22.03
CA HIS A 61 -7.67 19.17 23.41
C HIS A 61 -6.46 19.03 24.35
N GLY A 62 -5.27 18.68 23.84
CA GLY A 62 -4.06 18.55 24.64
C GLY A 62 -3.99 17.32 25.54
N TYR A 63 -4.78 16.29 25.27
CA TYR A 63 -4.70 15.01 25.98
C TYR A 63 -3.50 14.19 25.48
N ASP A 64 -2.63 13.77 26.41
CA ASP A 64 -1.60 12.78 26.11
C ASP A 64 -2.25 11.39 26.08
N LEU A 65 -2.00 10.66 25.01
CA LEU A 65 -2.58 9.35 24.75
C LEU A 65 -1.61 8.20 25.03
N GLU A 66 -0.34 8.47 25.34
CA GLU A 66 0.68 7.47 25.66
C GLU A 66 0.80 6.31 24.64
N GLY A 67 0.31 6.47 23.40
CA GLY A 67 0.29 5.42 22.37
C GLY A 67 -1.04 4.67 22.19
N TYR A 68 -2.04 4.94 23.02
CA TYR A 68 -3.36 4.29 23.00
C TYR A 68 -4.40 5.08 22.21
N GLY A 69 -5.32 4.36 21.56
CA GLY A 69 -6.49 4.98 20.93
C GLY A 69 -7.48 5.42 22.00
N LEU A 70 -8.15 6.55 21.80
CA LEU A 70 -9.43 6.76 22.48
C LEU A 70 -10.52 6.02 21.69
N SER A 71 -11.45 5.37 22.38
CA SER A 71 -12.70 4.89 21.80
C SER A 71 -13.82 5.81 22.27
N PHE A 72 -14.73 6.19 21.36
CA PHE A 72 -15.96 6.84 21.78
C PHE A 72 -16.85 5.81 22.46
N VAL A 73 -17.18 6.04 23.74
CA VAL A 73 -18.34 5.37 24.33
C VAL A 73 -19.55 6.20 23.98
N LYS A 74 -20.59 5.48 23.54
CA LYS A 74 -21.95 5.96 23.27
C LYS A 74 -22.34 7.02 24.31
N SER A 75 -22.91 8.14 23.87
CA SER A 75 -23.45 9.14 24.80
C SER A 75 -24.53 8.48 25.64
N ASP A 76 -24.37 8.48 26.96
CA ASP A 76 -25.47 8.16 27.85
C ASP A 76 -26.60 9.17 27.60
N GLU A 77 -27.85 8.79 27.90
CA GLU A 77 -29.09 9.58 27.67
C GLU A 77 -29.07 11.00 28.28
N LEU A 78 -28.03 11.35 29.06
CA LEU A 78 -27.77 12.66 29.67
C LEU A 78 -26.77 13.56 28.92
N GLY A 79 -26.29 13.19 27.72
CA GLY A 79 -25.54 14.11 26.86
C GLY A 79 -24.08 14.38 27.26
N ALA A 80 -23.53 13.60 28.20
CA ALA A 80 -22.10 13.62 28.49
C ALA A 80 -21.33 12.75 27.49
N LEU A 81 -20.33 13.33 26.81
CA LEU A 81 -19.37 12.58 26.00
C LEU A 81 -18.49 11.76 26.94
N SER A 82 -18.72 10.45 26.99
CA SER A 82 -17.91 9.49 27.75
C SER A 82 -16.80 8.95 26.83
N PHE A 83 -15.54 9.19 27.21
CA PHE A 83 -14.38 8.60 26.55
C PHE A 83 -14.00 7.31 27.27
N SER A 84 -13.91 6.18 26.56
CA SER A 84 -13.20 5.02 27.08
C SER A 84 -11.86 4.84 26.39
N HIS A 85 -10.92 4.23 27.11
CA HIS A 85 -9.64 3.88 26.54
C HIS A 85 -9.84 2.73 25.57
N TYR A 86 -9.53 2.95 24.28
CA TYR A 86 -9.41 1.85 23.34
C TYR A 86 -8.09 1.14 23.62
N GLN A 87 -8.16 -0.09 24.13
CA GLN A 87 -6.96 -0.82 24.55
C GLN A 87 -6.06 -1.31 23.40
N SER A 88 -6.48 -1.16 22.14
CA SER A 88 -5.60 -1.45 21.01
C SER A 88 -4.66 -0.27 20.73
N ALA A 89 -3.36 -0.53 20.77
CA ALA A 89 -2.35 0.44 20.38
C ALA A 89 -2.60 0.90 18.94
N ILE A 90 -2.65 2.22 18.73
CA ILE A 90 -2.86 2.84 17.41
C ILE A 90 -1.70 2.48 16.45
N GLY A 91 -0.54 2.16 17.03
CA GLY A 91 0.71 1.95 16.31
C GLY A 91 1.16 3.20 15.55
N VAL A 92 2.27 3.08 14.82
CA VAL A 92 2.80 4.17 14.00
C VAL A 92 1.80 4.62 12.93
N GLN A 93 0.95 3.71 12.45
CA GLN A 93 -0.01 3.97 11.38
C GLN A 93 -1.03 5.06 11.74
N GLY A 94 -1.67 5.01 12.91
CA GLY A 94 -2.70 5.99 13.22
C GLY A 94 -2.13 7.33 13.69
N PHE A 95 -0.92 7.35 14.28
CA PHE A 95 -0.17 8.61 14.44
C PHE A 95 0.14 9.27 13.10
N PHE A 96 0.56 8.48 12.11
CA PHE A 96 0.79 8.97 10.76
C PHE A 96 -0.49 9.57 10.14
N TYR A 97 -1.61 8.86 10.21
CA TYR A 97 -2.88 9.37 9.66
C TYR A 97 -3.44 10.58 10.42
N ALA A 98 -3.29 10.64 11.75
CA ALA A 98 -3.69 11.81 12.55
C ALA A 98 -2.82 13.04 12.21
N TRP A 99 -1.51 12.86 12.14
CA TRP A 99 -0.57 13.92 11.71
C TRP A 99 -0.91 14.42 10.30
N LEU A 100 -1.20 13.51 9.37
CA LEU A 100 -1.55 13.86 7.99
C LEU A 100 -2.88 14.64 7.93
N TYR A 101 -3.88 14.23 8.72
CA TYR A 101 -5.16 14.93 8.83
C TYR A 101 -4.98 16.39 9.25
N GLN A 102 -4.21 16.62 10.31
CA GLN A 102 -3.95 17.95 10.86
C GLN A 102 -3.08 18.78 9.92
N SER A 103 -2.02 18.20 9.38
CA SER A 103 -1.06 18.92 8.52
C SER A 103 -1.70 19.38 7.21
N LEU A 104 -2.67 18.63 6.69
CA LEU A 104 -3.40 18.98 5.46
C LEU A 104 -4.67 19.80 5.74
N GLY A 105 -5.00 20.07 7.00
CA GLY A 105 -6.22 20.79 7.38
C GLY A 105 -7.49 20.10 6.87
N LEU A 106 -7.55 18.77 6.92
CA LEU A 106 -8.71 18.03 6.42
C LEU A 106 -9.94 18.26 7.31
N GLU A 107 -11.11 18.39 6.69
CA GLU A 107 -12.39 18.57 7.40
C GLU A 107 -13.13 17.25 7.63
N ASN A 108 -12.73 16.19 6.92
CA ASN A 108 -13.32 14.86 7.06
C ASN A 108 -12.33 13.76 6.66
N LEU A 109 -12.65 12.51 7.01
CA LEU A 109 -11.74 11.36 6.82
C LEU A 109 -11.74 10.77 5.41
N LYS A 110 -12.66 11.17 4.51
CA LYS A 110 -12.78 10.58 3.17
C LYS A 110 -11.48 10.63 2.36
N PRO A 111 -10.70 11.74 2.36
CA PRO A 111 -9.41 11.78 1.68
C PRO A 111 -8.41 10.76 2.24
N LEU A 112 -8.41 10.54 3.56
CA LEU A 112 -7.55 9.54 4.19
C LEU A 112 -7.93 8.12 3.76
N TYR A 113 -9.23 7.78 3.75
CA TYR A 113 -9.68 6.46 3.26
C TYR A 113 -9.27 6.20 1.81
N LYS A 114 -9.37 7.21 0.93
CA LYS A 114 -8.91 7.11 -0.45
C LYS A 114 -7.40 6.89 -0.55
N LEU A 115 -6.63 7.65 0.24
CA LEU A 115 -5.18 7.52 0.31
C LEU A 115 -4.78 6.13 0.80
N THR A 116 -5.42 5.63 1.85
CA THR A 116 -5.17 4.30 2.40
C THR A 116 -5.46 3.21 1.38
N ALA A 117 -6.59 3.28 0.68
CA ALA A 117 -6.91 2.33 -0.39
C ALA A 117 -5.87 2.35 -1.52
N PHE A 118 -5.39 3.53 -1.90
CA PHE A 118 -4.32 3.69 -2.89
C PHE A 118 -2.99 3.09 -2.41
N CYS A 119 -2.55 3.42 -1.19
CA CYS A 119 -1.32 2.90 -0.60
C CYS A 119 -1.36 1.38 -0.43
N ASN A 120 -2.51 0.82 -0.03
CA ASN A 120 -2.71 -0.62 0.11
C ASN A 120 -2.65 -1.33 -1.24
N ALA A 121 -3.30 -0.78 -2.28
CA ALA A 121 -3.23 -1.32 -3.64
C ALA A 121 -1.79 -1.26 -4.20
N LEU A 122 -1.09 -0.15 -3.97
CA LEU A 122 0.30 0.01 -4.38
C LEU A 122 1.22 -0.99 -3.67
N ALA A 123 1.07 -1.17 -2.36
CA ALA A 123 1.85 -2.13 -1.59
C ALA A 123 1.62 -3.56 -2.08
N LEU A 124 0.37 -3.95 -2.34
CA LEU A 124 0.05 -5.27 -2.90
C LEU A 124 0.72 -5.48 -4.26
N LEU A 125 0.62 -4.48 -5.15
CA LEU A 125 1.20 -4.55 -6.50
C LEU A 125 2.74 -4.64 -6.46
N ILE A 126 3.40 -3.86 -5.61
CA ILE A 126 4.85 -3.92 -5.40
C ILE A 126 5.25 -5.28 -4.82
N CYS A 127 4.55 -5.76 -3.80
CA CYS A 127 4.84 -7.04 -3.17
C CYS A 127 4.72 -8.19 -4.18
N ALA A 128 3.63 -8.23 -4.95
CA ALA A 128 3.43 -9.19 -6.03
C ALA A 128 4.53 -9.12 -7.10
N PHE A 129 4.94 -7.92 -7.48
CA PHE A 129 6.04 -7.72 -8.43
C PHE A 129 7.37 -8.27 -7.89
N LEU A 130 7.71 -7.98 -6.62
CA LEU A 130 8.92 -8.47 -5.97
C LEU A 130 8.92 -10.00 -5.83
N LEU A 131 7.81 -10.58 -5.41
CA LEU A 131 7.65 -12.05 -5.36
C LEU A 131 7.77 -12.66 -6.76
N GLY A 132 7.21 -12.01 -7.79
CA GLY A 132 7.36 -12.42 -9.18
C GLY A 132 8.80 -12.33 -9.69
N ARG A 133 9.63 -11.45 -9.11
CA ARG A 133 11.07 -11.36 -9.39
C ARG A 133 11.88 -12.45 -8.70
N ILE A 134 11.43 -12.93 -7.54
CA ILE A 134 12.11 -13.97 -6.74
C ILE A 134 11.72 -15.37 -7.21
N PHE A 135 10.42 -15.65 -7.32
CA PHE A 135 9.88 -17.00 -7.59
C PHE A 135 9.39 -17.19 -9.04
N GLY A 136 9.41 -16.13 -9.85
CA GLY A 136 8.96 -16.14 -11.24
C GLY A 136 7.62 -15.45 -11.45
N ARG A 137 7.41 -14.91 -12.66
CA ARG A 137 6.29 -14.01 -12.98
C ARG A 137 4.91 -14.60 -12.67
N ALA A 138 4.72 -15.89 -12.97
CA ALA A 138 3.46 -16.59 -12.72
C ALA A 138 3.09 -16.59 -11.23
N PHE A 139 4.08 -16.78 -10.35
CA PHE A 139 3.88 -16.75 -8.90
C PHE A 139 3.39 -15.37 -8.44
N GLY A 140 4.04 -14.30 -8.90
CA GLY A 140 3.62 -12.92 -8.57
C GLY A 140 2.20 -12.61 -9.03
N ILE A 141 1.81 -13.07 -10.23
CA ILE A 141 0.45 -12.88 -10.76
C ILE A 141 -0.58 -13.65 -9.91
N ILE A 142 -0.33 -14.93 -9.61
CA ILE A 142 -1.23 -15.75 -8.80
C ILE A 142 -1.36 -15.17 -7.39
N PHE A 143 -0.24 -14.75 -6.79
CA PHE A 143 -0.23 -14.08 -5.49
C PHE A 143 -1.10 -12.81 -5.50
N PHE A 144 -0.90 -11.93 -6.48
CA PHE A 144 -1.71 -10.72 -6.64
C PHE A 144 -3.20 -11.07 -6.73
N LEU A 145 -3.56 -11.99 -7.62
CA LEU A 145 -4.96 -12.39 -7.82
C LEU A 145 -5.57 -12.99 -6.55
N SER A 146 -4.82 -13.81 -5.81
CA SER A 146 -5.31 -14.45 -4.58
C SER A 146 -5.69 -13.45 -3.48
N LEU A 147 -4.92 -12.36 -3.35
CA LEU A 147 -5.23 -11.30 -2.38
C LEU A 147 -6.24 -10.31 -2.94
N PHE A 148 -6.18 -10.01 -4.24
CA PHE A 148 -7.12 -9.11 -4.90
C PHE A 148 -8.57 -9.64 -4.84
N THR A 149 -8.77 -10.95 -5.00
CA THR A 149 -10.11 -11.57 -4.94
C THR A 149 -10.57 -11.93 -3.53
N SER A 150 -9.71 -11.74 -2.52
CA SER A 150 -10.05 -12.04 -1.13
C SER A 150 -11.02 -10.98 -0.60
N SER A 151 -12.22 -11.41 -0.22
CA SER A 151 -13.23 -10.54 0.42
C SER A 151 -12.72 -9.94 1.71
N TRP A 152 -11.88 -10.67 2.46
CA TRP A 152 -11.24 -10.15 3.66
C TRP A 152 -10.30 -8.99 3.32
N VAL A 153 -9.42 -9.15 2.33
CA VAL A 153 -8.53 -8.06 1.90
C VAL A 153 -9.35 -6.86 1.41
N ALA A 154 -10.36 -7.08 0.56
CA ALA A 154 -11.22 -6.01 0.07
C ALA A 154 -11.89 -5.23 1.22
N ASN A 155 -12.47 -5.93 2.21
CA ASN A 155 -13.16 -5.31 3.34
C ASN A 155 -12.23 -4.46 4.23
N PHE A 156 -10.97 -4.85 4.38
CA PHE A 156 -10.03 -4.13 5.24
C PHE A 156 -9.17 -3.12 4.49
N SER A 157 -9.05 -3.25 3.16
CA SER A 157 -8.13 -2.47 2.33
C SER A 157 -8.42 -0.97 2.22
N GLY A 158 -9.59 -0.49 2.65
CA GLY A 158 -9.87 0.94 2.80
C GLY A 158 -10.13 1.37 4.24
N SER A 159 -9.93 0.51 5.24
CA SER A 159 -9.98 0.90 6.66
C SER A 159 -8.68 1.60 7.04
N LEU A 160 -8.79 2.64 7.88
CA LEU A 160 -7.61 3.34 8.41
C LEU A 160 -6.94 2.54 9.53
N TYR A 161 -7.69 1.68 10.21
CA TYR A 161 -7.15 0.78 11.22
C TYR A 161 -6.38 -0.39 10.62
N PHE A 162 -7.00 -1.10 9.67
CA PHE A 162 -6.38 -2.28 9.07
C PHE A 162 -5.66 -1.89 7.77
N SER A 163 -4.64 -1.04 7.89
CA SER A 163 -3.86 -0.62 6.72
C SER A 163 -2.93 -1.76 6.28
N PHE A 164 -3.44 -2.59 5.37
CA PHE A 164 -2.72 -3.70 4.78
C PHE A 164 -1.34 -3.30 4.20
N GLY A 165 -1.21 -2.08 3.69
CA GLY A 165 0.03 -1.51 3.20
C GLY A 165 1.09 -1.36 4.30
N PHE A 166 0.71 -0.86 5.48
CA PHE A 166 1.61 -0.80 6.64
C PHE A 166 2.05 -2.20 7.11
N TRP A 167 1.17 -3.19 6.99
CA TRP A 167 1.47 -4.58 7.34
C TRP A 167 2.40 -5.27 6.35
N ILE A 168 2.26 -4.97 5.05
CA ILE A 168 3.10 -5.54 3.99
C ILE A 168 4.45 -4.82 3.85
N LEU A 169 4.56 -3.57 4.30
CA LEU A 169 5.76 -2.76 4.10
C LEU A 169 7.06 -3.45 4.56
N PRO A 170 7.13 -4.11 5.73
CA PRO A 170 8.33 -4.86 6.14
C PRO A 170 8.70 -5.97 5.15
N ALA A 171 7.72 -6.67 4.58
CA ALA A 171 7.95 -7.71 3.58
C ALA A 171 8.48 -7.11 2.27
N ILE A 172 7.94 -5.98 1.81
CA ILE A 172 8.47 -5.25 0.63
C ILE A 172 9.94 -4.90 0.84
N LEU A 173 10.31 -4.38 2.01
CA LEU A 173 11.69 -4.04 2.32
C LEU A 173 12.58 -5.29 2.33
N ALA A 174 12.14 -6.36 2.99
CA ALA A 174 12.88 -7.63 3.05
C ALA A 174 13.11 -8.24 1.65
N PHE A 175 12.07 -8.30 0.81
CA PHE A 175 12.18 -8.82 -0.56
C PHE A 175 13.06 -7.92 -1.44
N SER A 176 12.99 -6.60 -1.25
CA SER A 176 13.84 -5.66 -1.97
C SER A 176 15.32 -5.86 -1.61
N ILE A 177 15.63 -6.04 -0.32
CA ILE A 177 16.99 -6.36 0.17
C ILE A 177 17.44 -7.72 -0.38
N TYR A 178 16.58 -8.74 -0.34
CA TYR A 178 16.88 -10.06 -0.88
C TYR A 178 17.26 -9.98 -2.38
N ILE A 179 16.47 -9.29 -3.19
CA ILE A 179 16.77 -9.11 -4.62
C ILE A 179 18.05 -8.31 -4.83
N TYR A 180 18.33 -7.31 -3.99
CA TYR A 180 19.56 -6.53 -4.08
C TYR A 180 20.80 -7.41 -3.83
N ILE A 181 20.79 -8.21 -2.75
CA ILE A 181 21.90 -9.09 -2.37
C ILE A 181 22.08 -10.23 -3.39
N PHE A 182 21.02 -11.01 -3.66
CA PHE A 182 21.14 -12.24 -4.45
C PHE A 182 20.93 -12.03 -5.96
N GLY A 183 20.23 -10.97 -6.37
CA GLY A 183 20.04 -10.64 -7.79
C GLY A 183 21.28 -10.09 -8.49
N ALA A 184 22.28 -9.62 -7.75
CA ALA A 184 23.61 -9.30 -8.26
C ALA A 184 24.45 -10.56 -8.51
N GLN A 185 24.33 -11.55 -7.60
CA GLN A 185 25.08 -12.80 -7.64
C GLN A 185 24.67 -13.69 -8.83
N TYR A 186 23.37 -13.74 -9.16
CA TYR A 186 22.88 -14.44 -10.36
C TYR A 186 23.38 -13.84 -11.68
N ARG A 187 23.58 -12.51 -11.73
CA ARG A 187 24.15 -11.82 -12.91
C ARG A 187 25.66 -12.03 -13.05
N HIS A 188 26.36 -12.26 -11.95
CA HIS A 188 27.80 -12.54 -11.97
C HIS A 188 28.09 -13.98 -12.42
N ASN A 189 27.35 -14.97 -11.90
CA ASN A 189 27.58 -16.39 -12.22
C ASN A 189 27.20 -16.77 -13.66
N HIS A 190 26.27 -16.05 -14.30
CA HIS A 190 25.96 -16.27 -15.73
C HIS A 190 26.91 -15.56 -16.70
N ARG A 191 27.79 -14.65 -16.24
CA ARG A 191 28.85 -14.07 -17.08
C ARG A 191 30.13 -14.91 -17.10
N SER A 192 30.25 -15.88 -16.20
CA SER A 192 31.44 -16.74 -16.05
C SER A 192 31.26 -18.15 -16.58
N MET A 193 30.13 -18.48 -17.23
CA MET A 193 30.00 -19.74 -17.95
C MET A 193 30.52 -19.57 -19.38
N PRO A 194 31.65 -20.19 -19.75
CA PRO A 194 32.00 -20.33 -21.16
C PRO A 194 30.89 -21.16 -21.82
N MET A 195 30.38 -20.68 -22.95
CA MET A 195 29.55 -21.52 -23.81
C MET A 195 30.43 -22.69 -24.28
N LEU A 196 30.13 -23.88 -23.77
CA LEU A 196 30.52 -25.15 -24.39
C LEU A 196 29.49 -25.51 -25.44
#